data_AF-A0A1H9S6J4-F1
#
_entry.id   AF-A0A1H9S6J4-F1
#
_cell.length_a   1.000
_cell.length_b   1.000
_cell.length_c   1.000
_cell.angle_alpha   90.00
_cell.angle_beta   90.00
_cell.angle_gamma   90.00
#
_symmetry.space_group_name_H-M   'P 1'
#
loop_
_entity.id
_entity.type
_entity.pdbx_description
1 polymer ?
#
loop_
_entity_poly.entity_id
_entity_poly.type
_entity_poly.pdbx_seq_one_letter_code
_entity_poly.pdbx_strand_id
1 'polypeptide(L)'
;MFEMLDKVLIVEGKNDRKRVEQVLDESVEIICTYGTLSEEKLETLIYPIEDLDVYILVDADDPGKKLRRQLKRELPNATHLYTEKGYRQVETTPLNFLADILGEFFEIKEGYL
;
A
#
# COMPACT_ATOMS: atom_id res chain seq x y z
N MET A 1 7.16 15.67 -18.76
CA MET A 1 5.75 15.57 -18.35
C MET A 1 5.71 14.34 -17.46
N PHE A 2 5.73 14.51 -16.14
CA PHE A 2 5.45 13.39 -15.25
C PHE A 2 3.97 13.08 -15.47
N GLU A 3 3.64 11.85 -15.89
CA GLU A 3 2.27 11.39 -15.79
C GLU A 3 1.84 11.62 -14.34
N MET A 4 0.75 12.35 -14.14
CA MET A 4 0.18 12.49 -12.80
C MET A 4 -0.31 11.09 -12.44
N LEU A 5 0.49 10.38 -11.65
CA LEU A 5 0.06 9.13 -11.06
C LEU A 5 -1.06 9.48 -10.08
N ASP A 6 -2.30 9.25 -10.50
CA ASP A 6 -3.49 9.56 -9.69
C ASP A 6 -3.59 8.63 -8.47
N LYS A 7 -2.93 7.46 -8.51
CA LYS A 7 -2.95 6.43 -7.46
C LYS A 7 -1.61 6.32 -6.72
N VAL A 8 -1.69 6.25 -5.40
CA VAL A 8 -0.55 5.99 -4.51
C VAL A 8 -0.83 4.76 -3.64
N LEU A 9 0.15 3.85 -3.53
CA LEU A 9 0.07 2.69 -2.65
C LEU A 9 1.08 2.81 -1.51
N ILE A 10 0.59 2.80 -0.27
CA ILE A 10 1.41 2.81 0.94
C ILE A 10 1.59 1.39 1.46
N VAL A 11 2.84 0.99 1.67
CA VAL A 11 3.27 -0.29 2.25
C VAL A 11 4.28 -0.08 3.39
N GLU A 12 4.56 -1.10 4.21
CA GLU A 12 5.45 -0.95 5.36
C GLU A 12 6.94 -1.02 4.97
N GLY A 13 7.32 -1.96 4.10
CA GLY A 13 8.72 -2.24 3.77
C GLY A 13 9.02 -2.39 2.28
N LYS A 14 10.33 -2.45 1.98
CA LYS A 14 10.83 -2.68 0.60
C LYS A 14 10.43 -4.04 0.03
N ASN A 15 10.28 -5.06 0.88
CA ASN A 15 9.89 -6.38 0.41
C ASN A 15 8.41 -6.41 0.02
N ASP A 16 7.55 -5.71 0.78
CA ASP A 16 6.14 -5.52 0.41
C ASP A 16 6.03 -4.81 -0.93
N ARG A 17 6.79 -3.72 -1.11
CA ARG A 17 6.88 -3.01 -2.40
C ARG A 17 7.26 -3.95 -3.54
N LYS A 18 8.36 -4.70 -3.39
CA LYS A 18 8.79 -5.68 -4.40
C LYS A 18 7.73 -6.76 -4.65
N ARG A 19 6.93 -7.11 -3.64
CA ARG A 19 5.90 -8.13 -3.74
C ARG A 19 4.70 -7.61 -4.54
N VAL A 20 4.24 -6.39 -4.29
CA VAL A 20 3.13 -5.78 -5.05
C VAL A 20 3.53 -5.46 -6.49
N GLU A 21 4.76 -4.98 -6.73
CA GLU A 21 5.28 -4.70 -8.08
C GLU A 21 5.32 -5.98 -8.97
N GLN A 22 5.35 -7.17 -8.38
CA GLN A 22 5.29 -8.42 -9.15
C GLN A 22 3.95 -8.62 -9.84
N VAL A 23 2.84 -8.13 -9.26
CA VAL A 23 1.49 -8.37 -9.77
C VAL A 23 0.89 -7.19 -10.53
N LEU A 24 1.31 -5.96 -10.22
CA LEU A 24 0.83 -4.73 -10.89
C LEU A 24 1.29 -4.67 -12.36
N ASP A 25 0.38 -4.25 -13.25
CA ASP A 25 0.63 -3.99 -14.67
C ASP A 25 0.62 -2.50 -15.05
N GLU A 26 0.24 -1.63 -14.11
CA GLU A 26 0.36 -0.17 -14.24
C GLU A 26 1.52 0.38 -13.41
N SER A 27 2.00 1.57 -13.78
CA SER A 27 2.96 2.32 -12.94
C SER A 27 2.21 2.92 -11.76
N VAL A 28 2.61 2.59 -10.53
CA VAL A 28 2.01 3.12 -9.30
C VAL A 28 3.10 3.74 -8.44
N GLU A 29 2.83 4.90 -7.83
CA GLU A 29 3.72 5.46 -6.81
C GLU A 29 3.59 4.65 -5.53
N ILE A 30 4.67 3.98 -5.11
CA ILE A 30 4.67 3.10 -3.93
C ILE A 30 5.57 3.68 -2.84
N ILE A 31 4.94 4.11 -1.74
CA ILE A 31 5.60 4.69 -0.57
C ILE A 31 5.81 3.62 0.51
N CYS A 32 7.05 3.48 0.98
CA CYS A 32 7.38 2.61 2.11
C CYS A 32 7.51 3.43 3.39
N THR A 33 6.75 3.10 4.43
CA THR A 33 6.77 3.88 5.70
C THR A 33 7.93 3.52 6.62
N TYR A 34 8.43 2.28 6.54
CA TYR A 34 9.43 1.68 7.43
C TYR A 34 9.01 1.73 8.90
N GLY A 35 7.80 1.24 9.19
CA GLY A 35 7.16 1.26 10.50
C GLY A 35 6.25 2.47 10.69
N THR A 36 6.14 2.96 11.93
CA THR A 36 5.34 4.15 12.27
C THR A 36 5.93 5.43 11.66
N LEU A 37 5.07 6.42 11.40
CA LEU A 37 5.46 7.68 10.78
C LEU A 37 5.80 8.71 11.87
N SER A 38 6.97 9.34 11.76
CA SER A 38 7.30 10.56 12.50
C SER A 38 6.60 11.77 11.87
N GLU A 39 6.54 12.90 12.58
CA GLU A 39 6.00 14.15 12.07
C GLU A 39 6.66 14.60 10.76
N GLU A 40 7.99 14.54 10.69
CA GLU A 40 8.76 14.81 9.47
C GLU A 40 8.34 13.90 8.29
N LYS A 41 8.09 12.61 8.56
CA LYS A 41 7.62 11.67 7.52
C LYS A 41 6.18 11.97 7.10
N LEU A 42 5.33 12.47 7.99
CA LEU A 42 3.97 12.89 7.62
C LEU A 42 4.03 14.08 6.66
N GLU A 43 4.83 15.09 6.99
CA GLU A 43 5.00 16.29 6.15
C GLU A 43 5.56 15.96 4.77
N THR A 44 6.52 15.03 4.71
CA THR A 44 7.24 14.73 3.46
C THR A 44 6.60 13.64 2.61
N LEU A 45 5.89 12.68 3.22
CA LEU A 45 5.35 11.52 2.51
C LEU A 45 3.82 11.48 2.45
N ILE A 46 3.12 12.09 3.42
CA ILE A 46 1.67 11.92 3.59
C ILE A 46 0.89 13.15 3.13
N TYR A 47 1.23 14.34 3.64
CA TYR A 47 0.52 15.56 3.24
C TYR A 47 0.58 15.87 1.74
N PRO A 48 1.67 15.58 1.00
CA PRO A 48 1.70 15.85 -0.44
C PRO A 48 0.74 14.98 -1.27
N ILE A 49 0.21 13.90 -0.70
CA ILE A 49 -0.63 12.92 -1.39
C ILE A 49 -2.06 12.85 -0.83
N GLU A 50 -2.42 13.72 0.11
CA GLU A 50 -3.70 13.62 0.84
C GLU A 50 -4.94 13.78 -0.06
N ASP A 51 -4.78 14.48 -1.18
CA ASP A 51 -5.81 14.72 -2.20
C ASP A 51 -5.80 13.69 -3.35
N LEU A 52 -4.88 12.70 -3.33
CA LEU A 52 -4.78 11.65 -4.35
C LEU A 52 -5.59 10.40 -3.96
N ASP A 53 -5.74 9.46 -4.90
CA ASP A 53 -6.31 8.14 -4.59
C ASP A 53 -5.28 7.28 -3.84
N VAL A 54 -5.29 7.38 -2.52
CA VAL A 54 -4.35 6.67 -1.65
C VAL A 54 -4.91 5.30 -1.21
N TYR A 55 -4.12 4.26 -1.44
CA TYR A 55 -4.39 2.88 -1.03
C TYR A 55 -3.38 2.45 0.03
N ILE A 56 -3.83 1.73 1.06
CA ILE A 56 -3.00 1.33 2.20
C ILE A 56 -3.05 -0.19 2.35
N LEU A 57 -1.92 -0.83 2.08
CA LEU A 57 -1.72 -2.27 2.26
C LEU A 57 -0.56 -2.49 3.24
N VAL A 58 -0.91 -2.63 4.52
CA VAL A 58 0.04 -2.87 5.61
C VAL A 58 -0.23 -4.20 6.31
N ASP A 59 0.81 -4.73 6.96
CA ASP A 59 0.80 -6.02 7.63
C ASP A 59 -0.35 -6.18 8.64
N ALA A 60 -0.83 -7.42 8.76
CA ALA A 60 -1.88 -7.83 9.67
C ALA A 60 -1.35 -8.22 11.06
N ASP A 61 -0.21 -7.68 11.46
CA ASP A 61 0.42 -7.88 12.76
C ASP A 61 0.26 -6.65 13.68
N ASP A 62 0.91 -6.65 14.85
CA ASP A 62 0.72 -5.58 15.82
C ASP A 62 1.37 -4.24 15.43
N PRO A 63 2.60 -4.22 14.88
CA PRO A 63 3.15 -3.03 14.21
C PRO A 63 2.26 -2.48 13.09
N GLY A 64 1.84 -3.32 12.14
CA GLY A 64 1.00 -2.92 11.01
C GLY A 64 -0.36 -2.37 11.46
N LYS A 65 -0.96 -2.95 12.50
CA LYS A 65 -2.19 -2.39 13.13
C LYS A 65 -1.97 -1.00 13.74
N LYS A 66 -0.81 -0.74 14.37
CA LYS A 66 -0.49 0.58 14.93
C LYS A 66 -0.32 1.61 13.80
N LEU A 67 0.42 1.25 12.76
CA LEU A 67 0.59 2.09 11.57
C LEU A 67 -0.77 2.39 10.91
N ARG A 68 -1.60 1.37 10.72
CA ARG A 68 -2.95 1.53 10.16
C ARG A 68 -3.81 2.51 10.96
N ARG A 69 -3.75 2.45 12.30
CA ARG A 69 -4.47 3.41 13.16
C ARG A 69 -3.95 4.83 13.01
N GLN A 70 -2.64 5.00 12.82
CA GLN A 70 -2.05 6.30 12.55
C GLN A 70 -2.54 6.83 11.19
N LEU A 71 -2.36 6.06 10.12
CA LEU A 71 -2.78 6.44 8.78
C LEU A 71 -4.28 6.75 8.68
N LYS A 72 -5.16 6.04 9.41
CA LYS A 72 -6.60 6.37 9.45
C LYS A 72 -6.90 7.78 9.98
N ARG A 73 -6.03 8.34 10.83
CA ARG A 73 -6.20 9.70 11.36
C ARG A 73 -5.65 10.74 10.38
N GLU A 74 -4.49 10.45 9.80
CA GLU A 74 -3.80 11.39 8.91
C GLU A 74 -4.36 11.39 7.47
N LEU A 75 -4.89 10.26 7.01
CA LEU A 75 -5.46 10.04 5.68
C LEU A 75 -6.87 9.42 5.80
N PRO A 76 -7.88 10.18 6.27
CA PRO A 76 -9.23 9.64 6.50
C PRO A 76 -9.92 9.17 5.21
N ASN A 77 -9.51 9.69 4.05
CA ASN A 77 -10.07 9.35 2.74
C ASN A 77 -9.37 8.15 2.07
N ALA A 78 -8.27 7.64 2.63
CA ALA A 78 -7.52 6.55 2.02
C ALA A 78 -8.28 5.21 2.06
N THR A 79 -8.15 4.45 0.98
CA THR A 79 -8.72 3.11 0.86
C THR A 79 -7.81 2.10 1.55
N HIS A 80 -8.35 1.41 2.55
CA HIS A 80 -7.61 0.44 3.34
C HIS A 80 -7.81 -0.99 2.81
N LEU A 81 -6.74 -1.55 2.24
CA LEU A 81 -6.68 -2.93 1.78
C LEU A 81 -6.20 -3.85 2.91
N TYR A 82 -6.54 -5.14 2.85
CA TYR A 82 -6.19 -6.12 3.88
C TYR A 82 -5.75 -7.43 3.26
N THR A 83 -4.64 -7.98 3.76
CA THR A 83 -4.28 -9.38 3.53
C THR A 83 -5.12 -10.29 4.44
N GLU A 84 -5.27 -11.55 4.07
CA GLU A 84 -5.87 -12.52 4.99
C GLU A 84 -5.01 -12.68 6.25
N LYS A 85 -5.67 -12.78 7.42
CA LYS A 85 -4.99 -12.94 8.72
C LYS A 85 -4.03 -14.13 8.77
N GLY A 86 -4.24 -15.14 7.91
CA GLY A 86 -3.38 -16.32 7.81
C GLY A 86 -1.97 -16.03 7.27
N TYR A 87 -1.82 -15.04 6.38
CA TYR A 87 -0.52 -14.70 5.77
C TYR A 87 0.32 -13.73 6.61
N ARG A 88 -0.37 -12.90 7.41
CA ARG A 88 0.20 -11.96 8.39
C ARG A 88 0.98 -10.80 7.80
N GLN A 89 1.86 -11.02 6.82
CA GLN A 89 2.69 -10.01 6.19
C GLN A 89 2.38 -9.89 4.69
N VAL A 90 2.57 -8.70 4.13
CA VAL A 90 2.36 -8.46 2.69
C VAL A 90 3.41 -9.23 1.88
N GLU A 91 4.68 -9.17 2.26
CA GLU A 91 5.77 -9.87 1.57
C GLU A 91 5.58 -11.40 1.43
N THR A 92 4.85 -12.03 2.35
CA THR A 92 4.60 -13.49 2.36
C THR A 92 3.25 -13.89 1.76
N THR A 93 2.37 -12.93 1.47
CA THR A 93 1.06 -13.20 0.87
C THR A 93 1.26 -13.83 -0.52
N PRO A 94 0.59 -14.95 -0.86
CA PRO A 94 0.72 -15.55 -2.18
C PRO A 94 0.26 -14.59 -3.28
N LEU A 95 0.92 -14.64 -4.44
CA LEU A 95 0.78 -13.62 -5.48
C LEU A 95 -0.64 -13.58 -6.07
N ASN A 96 -1.32 -14.71 -6.21
CA ASN A 96 -2.71 -14.76 -6.68
C ASN A 96 -3.67 -14.06 -5.72
N PHE A 97 -3.53 -14.28 -4.41
CA PHE A 97 -4.33 -13.55 -3.42
C PHE A 97 -4.00 -12.05 -3.40
N LEU A 98 -2.73 -11.70 -3.60
CA LEU A 98 -2.32 -10.30 -3.69
C LEU A 98 -2.91 -9.61 -4.94
N ALA A 99 -2.95 -10.34 -6.06
CA ALA A 99 -3.60 -9.92 -7.29
C ALA A 99 -5.10 -9.71 -7.10
N ASP A 100 -5.79 -10.62 -6.40
CA ASP A 100 -7.22 -10.46 -6.08
C ASP A 100 -7.48 -9.19 -5.27
N ILE A 101 -6.65 -8.93 -4.23
CA ILE A 101 -6.78 -7.75 -3.36
C ILE A 101 -6.54 -6.45 -4.15
N LEU A 102 -5.53 -6.43 -5.02
CA LEU A 102 -5.15 -5.22 -5.76
C LEU A 102 -6.02 -5.02 -7.00
N GLY A 103 -6.53 -6.07 -7.62
CA GLY A 103 -7.30 -6.03 -8.86
C GLY A 103 -8.64 -5.31 -8.78
N GLU A 104 -9.13 -5.03 -7.57
CA GLU A 104 -10.28 -4.15 -7.36
C GLU A 104 -9.99 -2.67 -7.73
N PHE A 105 -8.72 -2.27 -7.68
CA PHE A 105 -8.30 -0.86 -7.78
C PHE A 105 -7.17 -0.61 -8.78
N PHE A 106 -6.41 -1.66 -9.12
CA PHE A 106 -5.22 -1.59 -9.96
C PHE A 106 -5.31 -2.55 -11.15
N GLU A 107 -4.59 -2.21 -12.22
CA GLU A 107 -4.33 -3.12 -13.35
C GLU A 107 -3.35 -4.22 -12.91
N ILE A 108 -3.73 -5.47 -13.16
CA ILE A 108 -3.00 -6.67 -12.76
C ILE A 108 -2.52 -7.41 -13.99
N LYS A 109 -1.28 -7.92 -13.94
CA LYS A 109 -0.69 -8.69 -15.03
C LYS A 109 -1.53 -9.93 -15.32
N GLU A 110 -1.75 -10.21 -16.60
CA GLU A 110 -2.60 -11.32 -17.08
C GLU A 110 -2.25 -12.68 -16.45
N GLY A 111 -0.99 -12.92 -16.07
CA GLY A 111 -0.54 -14.16 -15.43
C GLY A 111 -1.11 -14.42 -14.03
N TYR A 112 -1.86 -13.48 -13.45
CA TYR A 112 -2.49 -13.59 -12.13
C TYR A 112 -4.02 -13.40 -12.15
N LEU A 113 -4.63 -13.26 -13.34
CA LEU A 113 -6.09 -13.15 -13.52
C LEU A 113 -6.78 -14.52 -13.62
#